data_AF-A0AB37UCG0-F1
#
_entry.id   AF-A0AB37UCG0-F1
#
_cell.length_a   1.000
_cell.length_b   1.000
_cell.length_c   1.000
_cell.angle_alpha   90.00
_cell.angle_beta   90.00
_cell.angle_gamma   90.00
#
_symmetry.space_group_name_H-M   'P 1'
#
loop_
_entity.id
_entity.type
_entity.pdbx_description
1 polymer ?
#
loop_
_entity_poly.entity_id
_entity_poly.type
_entity_poly.pdbx_seq_one_letter_code
_entity_poly.pdbx_strand_id
1 'polypeptide(L)' 'MNSSSKKPSYTGKDVFIGIDVHKRTYSVVSVVEGIVVKKWQTAAVPEQLTKQLRSYFS' A
#
# COMPACT_ATOMS: atom_id res chain seq x y z
N MET A 1 2.44 -10.43 -25.86
CA MET A 1 1.84 -9.53 -24.83
C MET A 1 3.00 -8.91 -24.07
N ASN A 2 3.38 -7.67 -24.38
CA ASN A 2 4.48 -6.99 -23.70
C ASN A 2 3.99 -6.49 -22.34
N SER A 3 4.16 -7.29 -21.29
CA SER A 3 4.05 -6.82 -19.91
C SER A 3 5.28 -5.95 -19.61
N SER A 4 5.22 -4.69 -20.01
CA SER A 4 6.15 -3.68 -19.50
C SER A 4 5.92 -3.57 -18.00
N SER A 5 6.73 -4.30 -17.23
CA SER A 5 6.80 -4.29 -15.77
C SER A 5 7.41 -2.98 -15.26
N LYS A 6 6.91 -1.84 -15.73
CA LYS A 6 7.24 -0.56 -15.13
C LYS A 6 6.56 -0.53 -13.76
N LYS A 7 7.37 -0.64 -12.70
CA LYS A 7 6.91 -0.28 -11.35
C LYS A 7 6.37 1.15 -11.44
N PRO A 8 5.10 1.40 -11.07
CA PRO A 8 4.59 2.76 -11.01
C PRO A 8 5.48 3.57 -10.06
N SER A 9 6.01 4.68 -10.56
CA SER A 9 6.76 5.62 -9.74
C SER A 9 5.77 6.53 -9.01
N TYR A 10 5.93 6.63 -7.69
CA TYR A 10 5.16 7.52 -6.83
C TYR A 10 5.99 8.73 -6.38
N THR A 11 7.16 8.96 -6.97
CA THR A 11 8.03 10.10 -6.64
C THR A 11 7.29 11.42 -6.87
N GLY A 12 7.28 12.28 -5.85
CA GLY A 12 6.62 13.58 -5.90
C GLY A 12 5.09 13.52 -5.82
N LYS A 13 4.52 12.35 -5.51
CA LYS A 13 3.07 12.16 -5.31
C LYS A 13 2.78 11.79 -3.87
N ASP A 14 1.66 12.28 -3.35
CA ASP A 14 1.16 11.87 -2.05
C ASP A 14 0.49 10.48 -2.15
N VAL A 15 0.88 9.60 -1.23
CA VAL A 15 0.29 8.27 -1.07
C VAL A 15 -0.58 8.28 0.17
N PHE A 16 -1.89 8.17 0.00
CA PHE A 16 -2.84 8.06 1.11
C PHE A 16 -3.03 6.59 1.49
N ILE A 17 -2.95 6.27 2.78
CA ILE A 17 -3.13 4.92 3.30
C ILE A 17 -4.38 4.87 4.17
N GLY A 18 -5.37 4.09 3.75
CA GLY A 18 -6.53 3.74 4.55
C GLY A 18 -6.29 2.42 5.28
N ILE A 19 -6.55 2.39 6.58
CA ILE A 19 -6.38 1.20 7.42
C ILE A 19 -7.70 0.96 8.15
N ASP A 20 -8.29 -0.21 7.92
CA ASP A 20 -9.39 -0.73 8.72
C ASP A 20 -8.88 -1.87 9.61
N VAL A 21 -9.20 -1.80 10.90
CA VAL A 21 -8.74 -2.77 11.89
C VAL A 21 -9.87 -3.75 12.19
N HIS A 22 -9.70 -4.99 11.75
CA HIS A 22 -10.66 -6.06 12.05
C HIS A 22 -9.99 -7.15 12.88
N LYS A 23 -10.28 -7.16 14.18
CA LYS A 23 -9.72 -8.11 15.16
C LYS A 23 -8.19 -8.11 15.16
N ARG A 24 -7.55 -9.09 14.50
CA ARG A 24 -6.09 -9.29 14.45
C ARG A 24 -5.49 -8.98 13.08
N THR A 25 -6.26 -8.33 12.21
CA THR A 25 -5.87 -8.07 10.82
C THR A 25 -6.12 -6.60 10.47
N TYR A 26 -5.22 -6.00 9.71
CA TYR A 26 -5.45 -4.75 9.00
C TYR A 26 -5.90 -5.05 7.58
N SER A 27 -7.01 -4.43 7.17
CA SER A 27 -7.37 -4.28 5.76
C SER A 27 -6.86 -2.92 5.29
N VAL A 28 -5.93 -2.93 4.34
CA VAL A 28 -5.20 -1.73 3.93
C VAL A 28 -5.47 -1.40 2.47
N VAL A 29 -5.69 -0.12 2.19
CA VAL A 29 -5.81 0.43 0.84
C VAL A 29 -4.83 1.59 0.68
N SER A 30 -4.16 1.66 -0.47
CA SER A 30 -3.35 2.82 -0.84
C SER A 30 -3.95 3.52 -2.05
N VAL A 31 -4.04 4.85 -1.97
CA VAL A 31 -4.62 5.72 -3.00
C VAL A 31 -3.61 6.79 -3.39
N VAL A 32 -3.44 6.99 -4.70
CA VAL A 32 -2.59 8.03 -5.29
C VAL A 32 -3.42 8.74 -6.35
N GLU A 33 -3.50 10.08 -6.30
CA GLU A 33 -4.28 10.88 -7.25
C GLU A 33 -5.75 10.40 -7.38
N GLY A 34 -6.35 9.99 -6.26
CA GLY A 34 -7.72 9.47 -6.23
C GLY A 34 -7.90 8.04 -6.75
N ILE A 35 -6.83 7.40 -7.23
CA ILE A 35 -6.86 6.03 -7.77
C ILE A 35 -6.34 5.05 -6.73
N VAL A 36 -7.09 3.97 -6.50
CA VAL A 36 -6.61 2.86 -5.65
C VAL A 36 -5.49 2.11 -6.38
N VAL A 37 -4.27 2.22 -5.87
CA VAL A 37 -3.09 1.57 -6.47
C VAL A 37 -2.76 0.22 -5.82
N LYS A 38 -3.21 -0.03 -4.59
CA LYS A 38 -3.02 -1.31 -3.90
C LYS A 38 -4.08 -1.56 -2.82
N LYS A 39 -4.45 -2.82 -2.66
CA LYS A 39 -5.23 -3.34 -1.52
C LYS A 39 -4.54 -4.59 -1.00
N TRP A 40 -4.45 -4.75 0.31
CA TRP A 40 -3.93 -5.97 0.92
C TRP A 40 -4.42 -6.14 2.36
N GLN A 41 -4.24 -7.34 2.89
CA GLN A 41 -4.45 -7.64 4.30
C GLN A 41 -3.14 -8.04 4.94
N THR A 42 -2.95 -7.67 6.20
CA THR A 42 -1.77 -8.05 6.98
C THR A 42 -2.16 -8.19 8.45
N ALA A 43 -1.34 -8.89 9.25
CA ALA A 43 -1.55 -8.94 10.69
C ALA A 43 -1.60 -7.53 11.27
N ALA A 44 -2.42 -7.32 12.30
CA ALA A 44 -2.58 -6.06 13.01
C ALA A 44 -1.35 -5.76 13.91
N VAL A 45 -0.18 -5.72 13.29
CA VAL A 45 1.14 -5.50 13.91
C VAL A 45 1.77 -4.28 13.22
N PRO A 46 1.85 -3.12 13.90
CA PRO A 46 2.32 -1.87 13.31
C PRO A 46 3.69 -1.95 12.63
N GLU A 47 4.63 -2.70 13.21
CA GLU A 47 5.98 -2.88 12.69
C GLU A 47 5.97 -3.62 11.35
N GLN A 48 5.11 -4.62 11.23
CA GLN A 48 4.93 -5.38 9.99
C GLN A 48 4.33 -4.50 8.89
N LEU A 49 3.30 -3.72 9.22
CA LEU A 49 2.71 -2.78 8.28
C LEU A 49 3.74 -1.72 7.84
N THR A 50 4.51 -1.17 8.77
CA THR A 50 5.55 -0.17 8.47
C THR A 50 6.61 -0.73 7.52
N LYS A 51 7.05 -1.97 7.75
CA LYS A 51 8.00 -2.66 6.87
C LYS A 51 7.43 -2.84 5.45
N GLN A 52 6.16 -3.21 5.33
CA GLN A 52 5.47 -3.34 4.05
C GLN A 52 5.37 -1.99 3.33
N LEU A 53 4.95 -0.93 4.02
CA LEU A 53 4.84 0.41 3.44
C LEU A 53 6.18 0.90 2.90
N ARG A 54 7.27 0.74 3.65
CA ARG A 54 8.62 1.06 3.17
C ARG A 54 9.02 0.22 1.96
N SER A 55 8.72 -1.07 1.96
CA SER A 55 9.02 -1.93 0.81
C SER A 55 8.24 -1.56 -0.47
N TYR A 56 7.10 -0.89 -0.35
CA TYR A 56 6.23 -0.57 -1.47
C TYR A 56 6.40 0.86 -2.00
N PHE A 57 6.69 1.81 -1.12
CA PHE A 57 6.62 3.25 -1.43
C PHE A 57 7.89 4.03 -1.06
N SER A 58 8.93 3.37 -0.57
CA SER A 58 10.25 4.00 -0.32
C SER A 58 11.25 3.75 -1.44
#